data_AF-M6AXX4-F1
#
_entry.id   AF-M6AXX4-F1
#
_cell.length_a   1.000
_cell.length_b   1.000
_cell.length_c   1.000
_cell.angle_alpha   90.00
_cell.angle_beta   90.00
_cell.angle_gamma   90.00
#
_symmetry.space_group_name_H-M   'P 1'
#
loop_
_entity.id
_entity.type
_entity.pdbx_description
1 polymer ?
#
loop_
_entity_poly.entity_id
_entity_poly.type
_entity_poly.pdbx_seq_one_letter_code
_entity_poly.pdbx_strand_id
1 'polypeptide(L)'
;MNPIFYNYFSGPEEFLSYLKNDRFYGFGLISTPAQKEPYFSETDRKAKLEFKQGRLLILLEGKKNSKSFSINLTETNSKERRKLEFFPDYFHFENGEEGFFVKLQPLDRKRIHLQIDSKIGLEFSGTLTRLDGWKKWFLGLS
;
A
#
# COMPACT_ATOMS: atom_id res chain seq x y z
N MET A 1 -6.80 -29.05 -6.10
CA MET A 1 -5.76 -28.12 -6.62
C MET A 1 -5.27 -27.29 -5.45
N ASN A 2 -4.02 -27.48 -5.02
CA ASN A 2 -3.44 -26.62 -3.98
C ASN A 2 -3.39 -25.19 -4.51
N PRO A 3 -3.86 -24.18 -3.76
CA PRO A 3 -3.61 -22.80 -4.14
C PRO A 3 -2.10 -22.61 -4.11
N ILE A 4 -1.51 -22.33 -5.28
CA ILE A 4 -0.11 -21.92 -5.35
C ILE A 4 -0.02 -20.60 -4.59
N PHE A 5 0.48 -20.67 -3.37
CA PHE A 5 0.84 -19.51 -2.56
C PHE A 5 1.98 -18.80 -3.29
N TYR A 6 1.64 -17.72 -4.01
CA TYR A 6 2.65 -16.77 -4.50
C TYR A 6 3.12 -15.95 -3.30
N ASN A 7 4.00 -16.54 -2.49
CA ASN A 7 4.72 -15.81 -1.46
C ASN A 7 6.06 -15.27 -1.98
N TYR A 8 6.37 -15.54 -3.25
CA TYR A 8 7.63 -15.16 -3.88
C TYR A 8 7.38 -14.68 -5.31
N PHE A 9 7.89 -13.50 -5.64
CA PHE A 9 7.99 -12.97 -7.00
C PHE A 9 9.41 -13.21 -7.52
N SER A 10 9.49 -13.67 -8.76
CA SER A 10 10.76 -13.84 -9.49
C SER A 10 11.42 -12.51 -9.86
N GLY A 11 10.66 -11.42 -9.88
CA GLY A 11 11.17 -10.09 -10.17
C GLY A 11 10.09 -8.98 -10.14
N PRO A 12 10.50 -7.72 -10.35
CA PRO A 12 9.61 -6.56 -10.36
C PRO A 12 8.44 -6.70 -11.34
N GLU A 13 8.68 -7.29 -12.51
CA GLU A 13 7.67 -7.45 -13.57
C GLU A 13 6.51 -8.34 -13.11
N GLU A 14 6.82 -9.43 -12.39
CA GLU A 14 5.81 -10.34 -11.85
C GLU A 14 5.00 -9.65 -10.74
N PHE A 15 5.66 -8.88 -9.87
CA PHE A 15 4.99 -8.10 -8.84
C PHE A 15 4.07 -7.02 -9.43
N LEU A 16 4.55 -6.28 -10.43
CA LEU A 16 3.73 -5.27 -11.14
C LEU A 16 2.56 -5.93 -11.87
N SER A 17 2.75 -7.11 -12.44
CA SER A 17 1.68 -7.91 -13.05
C SER A 17 0.65 -8.35 -12.00
N TYR A 18 1.08 -8.76 -10.80
CA TYR A 18 0.19 -9.12 -9.69
C TYR A 18 -0.70 -7.96 -9.25
N LEU A 19 -0.22 -6.72 -9.34
CA LEU A 19 -0.97 -5.50 -8.97
C LEU A 19 -1.79 -4.91 -10.14
N LYS A 20 -1.50 -5.31 -11.39
CA LYS A 20 -2.00 -4.62 -12.59
C LYS A 20 -3.52 -4.58 -12.67
N ASN A 21 -4.08 -3.36 -12.68
CA ASN A 21 -5.53 -3.11 -12.74
C ASN A 21 -6.33 -3.75 -11.60
N ASP A 22 -5.65 -4.09 -10.50
CA ASP A 22 -6.28 -4.59 -9.29
C ASP A 22 -6.43 -3.49 -8.25
N ARG A 23 -7.43 -3.70 -7.40
CA ARG A 23 -7.78 -2.82 -6.28
C ARG A 23 -7.85 -3.69 -5.05
N PHE A 24 -7.31 -3.21 -3.94
CA PHE A 24 -7.37 -3.88 -2.64
C PHE A 24 -7.96 -2.94 -1.61
N TYR A 25 -8.67 -3.52 -0.65
CA TYR A 25 -9.32 -2.79 0.43
C TYR A 25 -9.20 -3.57 1.73
N GLY A 26 -8.98 -2.88 2.84
CA GLY A 26 -8.93 -3.50 4.15
C GLY A 26 -8.89 -2.50 5.28
N PHE A 27 -8.80 -3.05 6.49
CA PHE A 27 -8.64 -2.30 7.73
C PHE A 27 -7.30 -2.62 8.35
N GLY A 28 -6.76 -1.67 9.12
CA GLY A 28 -5.46 -1.83 9.75
C GLY A 28 -5.31 -1.01 11.02
N LEU A 29 -4.29 -1.37 11.76
CA LEU A 29 -3.89 -0.77 13.02
C LEU A 29 -2.92 0.39 12.77
N ILE A 30 -2.79 1.25 13.78
CA ILE A 30 -1.93 2.43 13.79
C ILE A 30 -1.15 2.41 15.10
N SER A 31 0.11 2.85 15.07
CA SER A 31 0.90 3.09 16.27
C SER A 31 1.77 4.32 16.07
N THR A 32 1.19 5.50 16.31
CA THR A 32 1.89 6.80 16.22
C THR A 32 2.05 7.44 17.61
N PRO A 33 3.26 7.83 18.05
CA PRO A 33 3.50 8.31 19.42
C PRO A 33 2.88 9.67 19.82
N ALA A 34 2.14 10.36 18.96
CA ALA A 34 1.48 11.61 19.35
C ALA A 34 0.24 11.93 18.50
N GLN A 35 -0.92 12.05 19.14
CA GLN A 35 -2.16 12.61 18.59
C GLN A 35 -2.05 14.14 18.33
N LYS A 36 -0.98 14.61 17.69
CA LYS A 36 -0.83 16.05 17.33
C LYS A 36 -1.37 16.38 15.94
N GLU A 37 -1.46 15.39 15.05
CA GLU A 37 -2.09 15.58 13.75
C GLU A 37 -3.56 15.14 13.77
N PRO A 38 -4.50 15.93 13.21
CA PRO A 38 -5.95 15.68 13.29
C PRO A 38 -6.39 14.37 12.62
N TYR A 39 -5.49 13.72 11.89
CA TYR A 39 -5.70 12.44 11.22
C TYR A 39 -5.68 11.25 12.21
N PHE A 40 -5.04 11.32 13.38
CA PHE A 40 -4.63 10.16 14.19
C PHE A 40 -5.46 9.87 15.45
N SER A 41 -6.66 10.44 15.59
CA SER A 41 -7.52 10.19 16.75
C SER A 41 -8.25 8.83 16.73
N GLU A 42 -8.25 8.13 15.59
CA GLU A 42 -9.02 6.90 15.39
C GLU A 42 -8.08 5.68 15.33
N THR A 43 -8.47 4.59 16.00
CA THR A 43 -7.68 3.36 16.10
C THR A 43 -7.83 2.43 14.90
N ASP A 44 -8.94 2.51 14.18
CA ASP A 44 -9.21 1.72 12.97
C ASP A 44 -9.25 2.63 11.73
N ARG A 45 -8.38 2.34 10.76
CA ARG A 45 -8.39 3.01 9.45
C ARG A 45 -8.73 2.04 8.33
N LYS A 46 -9.42 2.57 7.33
CA LYS A 46 -9.60 1.88 6.05
C LYS A 46 -8.44 2.26 5.15
N ALA A 47 -7.91 1.28 4.42
CA ALA A 47 -6.97 1.51 3.36
C ALA A 47 -7.51 0.98 2.04
N LYS A 48 -7.34 1.78 1.00
CA LYS A 48 -7.58 1.42 -0.41
C LYS A 48 -6.25 1.49 -1.14
N LEU A 49 -5.96 0.45 -1.92
CA LEU A 49 -4.74 0.33 -2.72
C LEU A 49 -5.15 0.11 -4.17
N GLU A 50 -4.63 0.93 -5.08
CA GLU A 50 -4.88 0.80 -6.52
C GLU A 50 -3.57 1.00 -7.28
N PHE A 51 -3.33 0.15 -8.28
CA PHE A 51 -2.24 0.37 -9.23
C PHE A 51 -2.80 0.81 -10.58
N LYS A 52 -2.45 2.04 -10.99
CA LYS A 52 -2.96 2.67 -12.20
C LYS A 52 -1.85 3.48 -12.87
N GLN A 53 -1.70 3.33 -14.19
CA GLN A 53 -0.76 4.12 -15.00
C GLN A 53 0.69 4.14 -14.44
N GLY A 54 1.19 3.00 -13.97
CA GLY A 54 2.56 2.91 -13.42
C GLY A 54 2.71 3.47 -11.99
N ARG A 55 1.62 3.91 -11.36
CA ARG A 55 1.61 4.45 -10.00
C ARG A 55 0.83 3.57 -9.05
N LEU A 56 1.39 3.40 -7.86
CA LEU A 56 0.69 2.86 -6.72
C LEU A 56 0.02 4.00 -5.96
N LEU A 57 -1.30 3.96 -5.86
CA LEU A 57 -2.11 4.92 -5.14
C LEU A 57 -2.65 4.25 -3.87
N ILE A 58 -2.39 4.87 -2.73
CA ILE A 58 -2.84 4.39 -1.43
C ILE A 58 -3.66 5.50 -0.79
N LEU A 59 -4.90 5.20 -0.39
CA LEU A 59 -5.74 6.12 0.38
C LEU A 59 -6.02 5.51 1.75
N LEU A 60 -5.65 6.24 2.79
CA LEU A 60 -6.08 5.99 4.15
C LEU A 60 -7.31 6.85 4.43
N GLU A 61 -8.43 6.22 4.79
CA GLU A 61 -9.68 6.87 5.15
C GLU A 61 -9.96 6.66 6.64
N GLY A 62 -10.08 7.75 7.39
CA GLY A 62 -10.75 7.80 8.70
C GLY A 62 -12.17 8.34 8.56
N LYS A 63 -12.87 8.53 9.68
CA LYS A 63 -14.27 9.02 9.68
C LYS A 63 -14.43 10.44 9.16
N LYS A 64 -13.44 11.31 9.40
CA LYS A 64 -13.48 12.74 9.06
C LYS A 64 -12.39 13.20 8.10
N ASN A 65 -11.30 12.45 7.99
CA ASN A 65 -10.11 12.86 7.28
C ASN A 65 -9.60 11.73 6.37
N SER A 66 -8.88 12.08 5.30
CA SER A 66 -8.21 11.12 4.43
C SER A 66 -6.79 11.57 4.09
N LYS A 67 -5.90 10.60 3.85
CA LYS A 67 -4.51 10.86 3.44
C LYS A 67 -4.15 9.94 2.29
N SER A 68 -3.58 10.51 1.23
CA SER A 68 -3.18 9.76 0.04
C SER A 68 -1.66 9.68 -0.09
N PHE A 69 -1.15 8.53 -0.50
CA PHE A 69 0.23 8.30 -0.91
C PHE A 69 0.24 7.91 -2.39
N SER A 70 1.13 8.52 -3.16
CA SER A 70 1.31 8.21 -4.58
C SER A 70 2.77 7.85 -4.84
N ILE A 71 3.00 6.59 -5.21
CA ILE A 71 4.34 6.06 -5.49
C ILE A 71 4.46 5.82 -6.99
N ASN A 72 5.42 6.47 -7.64
CA ASN A 72 5.72 6.20 -9.04
C ASN A 72 6.67 5.00 -9.15
N LEU A 73 6.19 3.87 -9.71
CA LEU A 73 7.00 2.66 -9.88
C LEU A 73 7.79 2.65 -11.20
N THR A 74 7.59 3.65 -12.06
CA THR A 74 8.25 3.78 -13.37
C THR A 74 9.36 4.83 -13.40
N GLU A 75 9.53 5.61 -12.33
CA GLU A 75 10.63 6.55 -12.20
C GLU A 75 11.88 5.81 -11.69
N THR A 76 12.84 5.59 -12.58
CA THR A 76 14.19 5.14 -12.24
C THR A 76 14.95 6.26 -11.55
N ASN A 77 15.03 6.21 -10.21
CA ASN A 77 16.04 6.86 -9.36
C ASN A 77 16.52 8.28 -9.75
N SER A 78 15.63 9.16 -10.22
CA SER A 78 16.03 10.53 -10.61
C SER A 78 16.18 11.49 -9.43
N LYS A 79 15.81 11.06 -8.21
CA LYS A 79 15.94 11.82 -6.98
C LYS A 79 16.72 11.01 -5.94
N GLU A 80 17.86 11.54 -5.48
CA GLU A 80 18.77 10.93 -4.47
C GLU A 80 18.10 10.47 -3.17
N ARG A 81 16.83 10.83 -2.93
CA ARG A 81 16.10 10.55 -1.68
C ARG A 81 14.92 9.57 -1.85
N ARG A 82 14.75 8.96 -3.02
CA ARG A 82 13.74 7.90 -3.22
C ARG A 82 14.43 6.57 -3.43
N LYS A 83 13.98 5.54 -2.72
CA LYS A 83 14.52 4.18 -2.84
C LYS A 83 13.39 3.21 -3.15
N LEU A 84 13.57 2.40 -4.18
CA LEU A 84 12.62 1.40 -4.64
C LEU A 84 13.30 0.03 -4.65
N GLU A 85 12.82 -0.90 -3.84
CA GLU A 85 13.40 -2.24 -3.73
C GLU A 85 12.33 -3.31 -3.90
N PHE A 86 12.64 -4.29 -4.76
CA PHE A 86 11.82 -5.46 -4.99
C PHE A 86 12.56 -6.67 -4.41
N PHE A 87 12.00 -7.23 -3.36
CA PHE A 87 12.43 -8.50 -2.79
C PHE A 87 11.47 -9.60 -3.22
N PRO A 88 11.87 -10.87 -3.15
CA PRO A 88 11.00 -11.99 -3.52
C PRO A 88 9.68 -11.97 -2.75
N ASP A 89 9.72 -11.67 -1.45
CA ASP A 89 8.59 -11.76 -0.53
C ASP A 89 7.90 -10.41 -0.23
N TYR A 90 8.55 -9.28 -0.53
CA TYR A 90 7.93 -7.97 -0.36
C TYR A 90 8.49 -6.90 -1.28
N PHE A 91 7.69 -5.87 -1.46
CA PHE A 91 8.05 -4.61 -2.08
C PHE A 91 8.31 -3.56 -1.00
N HIS A 92 9.35 -2.76 -1.18
CA HIS A 92 9.69 -1.66 -0.29
C HIS A 92 9.92 -0.37 -1.07
N PHE A 93 9.32 0.71 -0.57
CA PHE A 93 9.53 2.05 -1.08
C PHE A 93 9.82 3.01 0.06
N GLU A 94 10.83 3.85 -0.12
CA GLU A 94 11.18 4.94 0.78
C GLU A 94 11.12 6.27 0.03
N ASN A 95 10.43 7.25 0.60
CA ASN A 95 10.43 8.64 0.15
C ASN A 95 11.04 9.51 1.24
N GLY A 96 12.34 9.77 1.15
CA GLY A 96 13.07 10.61 2.09
C GLY A 96 12.72 12.10 2.04
N GLU A 97 12.10 12.59 0.95
CA GLU A 97 11.59 13.98 0.90
C GLU A 97 10.37 14.14 1.82
N GLU A 98 9.39 13.25 1.66
CA GLU A 98 8.15 13.28 2.45
C GLU A 98 8.28 12.56 3.80
N GLY A 99 9.33 11.77 3.99
CA GLY A 99 9.64 11.08 5.24
C GLY A 99 8.70 9.92 5.56
N PHE A 100 8.32 9.14 4.55
CA PHE A 100 7.52 7.92 4.73
C PHE A 100 8.14 6.74 3.99
N PHE A 101 7.81 5.54 4.46
CA PHE A 101 8.08 4.31 3.76
C PHE A 101 6.83 3.44 3.65
N VAL A 102 6.78 2.65 2.59
CA VAL A 102 5.68 1.72 2.28
C VAL A 102 6.28 0.35 2.08
N LYS A 103 5.69 -0.65 2.75
CA LYS A 103 5.97 -2.06 2.52
C LYS A 103 4.68 -2.74 2.05
N LEU A 104 4.79 -3.48 0.95
CA LEU A 104 3.74 -4.34 0.44
C LEU A 104 4.21 -5.79 0.44
N GLN A 105 3.54 -6.64 1.19
CA GLN A 105 3.87 -8.06 1.30
C GLN A 105 2.67 -8.90 0.85
N PRO A 106 2.70 -9.46 -0.37
CA PRO A 106 1.67 -10.39 -0.83
C PRO A 106 1.61 -11.63 0.05
N LEU A 107 0.42 -11.94 0.54
CA LEU A 107 0.16 -13.10 1.41
C LEU A 107 -0.40 -14.27 0.61
N ASP A 108 -1.15 -13.96 -0.45
CA ASP A 108 -1.62 -14.88 -1.47
C ASP A 108 -2.17 -14.09 -2.68
N ARG A 109 -2.82 -14.79 -3.61
CA ARG A 109 -3.43 -14.20 -4.82
C ARG A 109 -4.51 -13.15 -4.53
N LYS A 110 -5.11 -13.16 -3.35
CA LYS A 110 -6.24 -12.29 -2.97
C LYS A 110 -5.89 -11.34 -1.85
N ARG A 111 -4.77 -11.51 -1.14
CA ARG A 111 -4.45 -10.71 0.04
C ARG A 111 -3.04 -10.15 -0.03
N ILE A 112 -2.92 -8.90 0.41
CA ILE A 112 -1.64 -8.20 0.54
C ILE A 112 -1.61 -7.50 1.89
N HIS A 113 -0.51 -7.65 2.62
CA HIS A 113 -0.25 -6.83 3.79
C HIS A 113 0.33 -5.50 3.33
N LEU A 114 -0.26 -4.41 3.80
CA LEU A 114 0.21 -3.05 3.60
C LEU A 114 0.70 -2.52 4.95
N GLN A 115 1.91 -1.98 4.95
CA GLN A 115 2.47 -1.23 6.05
C GLN A 115 2.95 0.13 5.55
N ILE A 116 2.60 1.19 6.29
CA ILE A 116 3.02 2.56 6.06
C ILE A 116 3.54 3.11 7.36
N ASP A 117 4.75 3.60 7.31
CA ASP A 117 5.39 4.26 8.43
C ASP A 117 5.89 5.61 7.97
N SER A 118 5.98 6.55 8.89
CA SER A 118 6.53 7.87 8.65
C SER A 118 7.27 8.40 9.87
N LYS A 119 7.73 9.65 9.79
CA LYS A 119 8.37 10.36 10.90
C LYS A 119 7.56 10.36 12.20
N ILE A 120 6.24 10.17 12.12
CA ILE A 120 5.34 10.16 13.27
C ILE A 120 4.97 8.74 13.74
N GLY A 121 5.60 7.70 13.20
CA GLY A 121 5.41 6.30 13.57
C GLY A 121 4.64 5.49 12.53
N LEU A 122 4.00 4.41 12.98
CA LEU A 122 3.24 3.49 12.13
C LEU A 122 1.89 4.10 11.77
N GLU A 123 1.73 4.58 10.54
CA GLU A 123 0.49 5.20 10.06
C GLU A 123 -0.58 4.18 9.64
N PHE A 124 -0.16 2.99 9.23
CA PHE A 124 -1.06 1.88 8.90
C PHE A 124 -0.29 0.54 8.90
N SER A 125 -0.90 -0.51 9.45
CA SER A 125 -0.50 -1.90 9.21
C SER A 125 -1.74 -2.78 9.16
N GLY A 126 -1.97 -3.45 8.04
CA GLY A 126 -3.19 -4.23 7.86
C GLY A 126 -3.18 -5.10 6.62
N THR A 127 -4.05 -6.10 6.61
CA THR A 127 -4.26 -6.96 5.44
C THR A 127 -5.36 -6.37 4.57
N LEU A 128 -5.04 -6.14 3.30
CA LEU A 128 -5.98 -5.71 2.27
C LEU A 128 -6.41 -6.92 1.45
N THR A 129 -7.69 -6.97 1.11
CA THR A 129 -8.27 -8.01 0.25
C THR A 129 -8.52 -7.44 -1.14
N ARG A 130 -8.15 -8.20 -2.17
CA ARG A 130 -8.40 -7.90 -3.57
C ARG A 130 -9.91 -7.79 -3.81
N LEU A 131 -10.31 -6.73 -4.49
CA LEU A 131 -11.69 -6.52 -4.86
C LEU A 131 -12.02 -7.31 -6.13
N ASP A 132 -13.08 -8.11 -6.08
CA ASP A 132 -13.59 -8.88 -7.21
C ASP A 132 -14.91 -8.31 -7.75
N GLY A 133 -15.12 -8.40 -9.06
CA GLY A 133 -16.37 -8.07 -9.74
C GLY A 133 -16.87 -6.63 -9.51
N TRP A 134 -18.17 -6.48 -9.24
CA TRP A 134 -18.86 -5.20 -9.00
C TRP A 134 -18.23 -4.35 -7.89
N LYS A 135 -17.58 -4.94 -6.87
CA LYS A 135 -16.92 -4.18 -5.79
C LYS A 135 -15.80 -3.27 -6.29
N LYS A 136 -15.16 -3.61 -7.42
CA LYS A 136 -14.18 -2.72 -8.07
C LYS A 136 -14.82 -1.38 -8.44
N TRP A 137 -16.10 -1.34 -8.80
CA TRP A 137 -16.78 -0.13 -9.30
C TRP A 137 -17.24 0.81 -8.19
N PHE A 138 -17.61 0.29 -7.01
CA PHE A 138 -18.14 1.09 -5.90
C PHE A 138 -17.10 1.60 -4.90
N LEU A 139 -15.94 0.95 -4.83
CA LEU A 139 -14.88 1.28 -3.86
C LEU A 139 -13.67 1.98 -4.50
N GLY A 140 -13.83 2.50 -5.73
CA GLY A 140 -12.78 3.22 -6.43
C GLY A 140 -12.28 4.44 -5.63
N LEU A 141 -10.99 4.74 -5.79
CA LEU A 141 -10.42 6.03 -5.42
C LEU A 141 -10.91 7.05 -6.45
N SER A 142 -12.00 7.76 -6.13
CA SER A 142 -12.38 8.97 -6.89
C SER A 142 -11.63 10.17 -6.33
#